data_AF-A0A968ZBB2-F1
#
_entry.id   AF-A0A968ZBB2-F1
#
_cell.length_a   1.000
_cell.length_b   1.000
_cell.length_c   1.000
_cell.angle_alpha   90.00
_cell.angle_beta   90.00
_cell.angle_gamma   90.00
#
_symmetry.space_group_name_H-M   'P 1'
#
loop_
_entity.id
_entity.type
_entity.pdbx_description
1 polymer ?
#
loop_
_entity_poly.entity_id
_entity_poly.type
_entity_poly.pdbx_seq_one_letter_code
_entity_poly.pdbx_strand_id
1 'polypeptide(L)'
;MTTSVPAPVSSSFDYTALDIDTASFVRQQTGEIHELVRRSAQDIFEIGQKLIQVKEKLGHGNFRNWLIAEFDWNERTAQNFMNVARQFKSETVAHLPLAATALYILSAPSTPAEIREEAIARAQGGEPITKKKRRL
;
A
#
# COMPACT_ATOMS: atom_id res chain seq x y z
N MET A 1 19.77 -7.84 33.36
CA MET A 1 18.30 -7.90 33.28
C MET A 1 17.94 -8.23 31.84
N THR A 2 17.49 -9.45 31.59
CA THR A 2 17.13 -9.99 30.28
C THR A 2 15.79 -9.42 29.84
N THR A 3 15.79 -8.48 28.90
CA THR A 3 14.56 -7.98 28.30
C THR A 3 14.10 -8.96 27.23
N SER A 4 13.10 -9.78 27.57
CA SER A 4 12.39 -10.65 26.64
C SER A 4 11.63 -9.80 25.64
N VAL A 5 12.07 -9.80 24.38
CA VAL A 5 11.34 -9.23 23.25
C VAL A 5 10.11 -10.14 23.02
N PRO A 6 8.87 -9.64 23.12
CA PRO A 6 7.70 -10.47 22.84
C PRO A 6 7.70 -10.85 21.36
N ALA A 7 7.64 -12.17 21.10
CA ALA A 7 7.58 -12.71 19.75
C ALA A 7 6.35 -12.16 18.98
N PRO A 8 6.49 -11.89 17.68
CA PRO A 8 5.39 -11.37 16.87
C PRO A 8 4.29 -12.43 16.73
N VAL A 9 3.08 -12.09 17.19
CA VAL A 9 1.88 -12.90 16.96
C VAL A 9 1.37 -12.66 15.54
N SER A 10 1.87 -13.46 14.59
CA SER A 10 1.22 -13.65 13.30
C SER A 10 -0.04 -14.48 13.52
N SER A 11 -1.20 -13.85 13.73
CA SER A 11 -2.47 -14.58 13.81
C SER A 11 -2.86 -15.05 12.41
N SER A 12 -2.33 -16.19 11.97
CA SER A 12 -2.83 -16.85 10.77
C SER A 12 -4.29 -17.26 11.00
N PHE A 13 -5.13 -17.11 9.99
CA PHE A 13 -6.51 -17.57 10.04
C PHE A 13 -6.54 -19.09 10.26
N ASP A 14 -7.35 -19.55 11.22
CA ASP A 14 -7.47 -20.98 11.53
C ASP A 14 -8.43 -21.66 10.54
N TYR A 15 -7.85 -22.25 9.50
CA TYR A 15 -8.57 -23.01 8.49
C TYR A 15 -9.06 -24.37 8.98
N THR A 16 -8.59 -24.87 10.13
CA THR A 16 -9.00 -26.17 10.66
C THR A 16 -10.41 -26.14 11.27
N ALA A 17 -10.92 -24.94 11.55
CA ALA A 17 -12.28 -24.71 12.00
C ALA A 17 -13.34 -24.83 10.89
N LEU A 18 -12.93 -25.03 9.63
CA LEU A 18 -13.80 -25.14 8.46
C LEU A 18 -13.87 -26.58 7.95
N ASP A 19 -14.94 -26.93 7.23
CA ASP A 19 -14.97 -28.15 6.45
C ASP A 19 -13.96 -28.10 5.30
N ILE A 20 -13.61 -29.28 4.76
CA ILE A 20 -12.52 -29.44 3.79
C ILE A 20 -12.76 -28.61 2.52
N ASP A 21 -14.00 -28.59 2.02
CA ASP A 21 -14.35 -27.90 0.78
C ASP A 21 -14.29 -26.39 0.97
N THR A 22 -14.86 -25.88 2.08
CA THR A 22 -14.77 -24.46 2.43
C THR A 22 -13.32 -24.04 2.69
N ALA A 23 -12.54 -24.83 3.43
CA ALA A 23 -11.14 -24.54 3.71
C ALA A 23 -10.31 -24.45 2.42
N SER A 24 -10.54 -25.37 1.47
CA SER A 24 -9.89 -25.36 0.15
C SER A 24 -10.23 -24.10 -0.64
N PHE A 25 -11.52 -23.76 -0.74
CA PHE A 25 -11.99 -22.57 -1.44
C PHE A 25 -11.40 -21.28 -0.86
N VAL A 26 -11.47 -21.10 0.46
CA VAL A 26 -10.98 -19.88 1.12
C VAL A 26 -9.47 -19.73 0.94
N ARG A 27 -8.69 -20.82 0.96
CA ARG A 27 -7.24 -20.79 0.69
C ARG A 27 -6.95 -20.32 -0.75
N GLN A 28 -7.68 -20.84 -1.73
CA GLN A 28 -7.54 -20.42 -3.12
C GLN A 28 -7.85 -18.92 -3.25
N GLN A 29 -9.00 -18.47 -2.75
CA GLN A 29 -9.40 -17.07 -2.81
C GLN A 29 -8.42 -16.15 -2.09
N THR A 30 -7.84 -16.60 -0.97
CA THR A 30 -6.80 -15.85 -0.25
C THR A 30 -5.58 -15.59 -1.14
N GLY A 31 -5.11 -16.61 -1.87
CA GLY A 31 -4.01 -16.45 -2.82
C GLY A 31 -4.33 -15.46 -3.95
N GLU A 32 -5.52 -15.60 -4.55
CA GLU A 32 -5.99 -14.72 -5.64
C GLU A 32 -6.13 -13.26 -5.16
N ILE A 33 -6.68 -13.03 -3.97
CA ILE A 33 -6.81 -11.70 -3.37
C ILE A 33 -5.44 -11.09 -3.09
N HIS A 34 -4.47 -11.86 -2.57
CA HIS A 34 -3.11 -11.34 -2.37
C HIS A 34 -2.47 -10.89 -3.68
N GLU A 35 -2.68 -11.62 -4.77
CA GLU A 35 -2.18 -11.25 -6.08
C GLU A 35 -2.85 -9.97 -6.62
N LEU A 36 -4.17 -9.87 -6.48
CA LEU A 36 -4.92 -8.66 -6.83
C LEU A 36 -4.45 -7.43 -6.04
N VAL A 37 -4.15 -7.60 -4.75
CA VAL A 37 -3.60 -6.53 -3.90
C VAL A 37 -2.24 -6.06 -4.41
N ARG A 38 -1.34 -6.99 -4.80
CA ARG A 38 -0.03 -6.64 -5.36
C ARG A 38 -0.16 -5.89 -6.69
N ARG A 39 -1.00 -6.38 -7.60
CA ARG A 39 -1.25 -5.69 -8.88
C ARG A 39 -1.83 -4.30 -8.68
N SER A 40 -2.80 -4.16 -7.77
CA SER A 40 -3.38 -2.86 -7.44
C SER A 40 -2.34 -1.88 -6.90
N ALA A 41 -1.38 -2.35 -6.09
CA ALA A 41 -0.29 -1.53 -5.60
C ALA A 41 0.57 -0.99 -6.77
N GLN A 42 0.89 -1.86 -7.73
CA GLN A 42 1.63 -1.49 -8.94
C GLN A 42 0.85 -0.48 -9.80
N ASP A 43 -0.46 -0.69 -10.00
CA ASP A 43 -1.32 0.25 -10.74
C ASP A 43 -1.33 1.63 -10.09
N ILE A 44 -1.43 1.70 -8.75
CA ILE A 44 -1.37 2.97 -7.99
C ILE A 44 -0.05 3.69 -8.24
N PHE A 45 1.07 2.96 -8.24
CA PHE A 45 2.39 3.52 -8.52
C PHE A 45 2.47 4.07 -9.96
N GLU A 46 2.03 3.31 -10.95
CA GLU A 46 2.05 3.70 -12.35
C GLU A 46 1.14 4.90 -12.65
N ILE A 47 -0.05 4.94 -12.06
CA ILE A 47 -0.95 6.11 -12.10
C ILE A 47 -0.20 7.33 -11.56
N GLY A 48 0.47 7.20 -10.41
CA GLY A 48 1.27 8.27 -9.83
C GLY A 48 2.36 8.80 -10.76
N GLN A 49 3.08 7.90 -11.44
CA GLN A 49 4.11 8.29 -12.42
C GLN A 49 3.51 9.05 -13.61
N LYS A 50 2.40 8.56 -14.18
CA LYS A 50 1.73 9.23 -15.31
C LYS A 50 1.21 10.61 -14.91
N LEU A 51 0.63 10.74 -13.72
CA LEU A 51 0.17 12.03 -13.20
C LEU A 51 1.31 13.04 -13.02
N ILE A 52 2.49 12.59 -12.57
CA ILE A 52 3.70 13.45 -12.48
C ILE A 52 4.08 13.97 -13.87
N GLN A 53 4.20 13.08 -14.86
CA GLN A 53 4.58 13.45 -16.23
C GLN A 53 3.57 14.41 -16.87
N VAL A 54 2.27 14.18 -16.70
CA VAL A 54 1.23 15.07 -17.22
C VAL A 54 1.27 16.43 -16.52
N LYS A 55 1.47 16.47 -15.19
CA LYS A 55 1.56 17.72 -14.43
C LYS A 55 2.74 18.58 -14.90
N GLU A 56 3.88 17.97 -15.22
CA GLU A 56 5.05 18.67 -15.76
C GLU A 56 4.76 19.32 -17.12
N LYS A 57 3.89 18.75 -17.94
CA LYS A 57 3.51 19.30 -19.26
C LYS A 57 2.43 20.37 -19.17
N LEU A 58 1.44 20.20 -18.29
CA LEU A 58 0.27 21.08 -18.22
C LEU A 58 0.48 22.30 -17.30
N GLY A 59 1.37 22.20 -16.30
CA GLY A 59 1.46 23.18 -15.23
C GLY A 59 0.24 23.14 -14.29
N HIS A 60 0.31 23.86 -13.16
CA HIS A 60 -0.67 23.70 -12.07
C HIS A 60 -2.13 23.98 -12.45
N GLY A 61 -2.39 25.07 -13.17
CA GLY A 61 -3.76 25.50 -13.51
C GLY A 61 -4.48 24.52 -14.44
N ASN A 62 -3.84 24.15 -15.56
CA ASN A 62 -4.43 23.22 -16.52
C ASN A 62 -4.48 21.80 -15.98
N PHE A 63 -3.53 21.39 -15.13
CA PHE A 63 -3.55 20.08 -14.49
C PHE A 63 -4.79 19.87 -13.63
N ARG A 64 -5.18 20.85 -12.82
CA ARG A 64 -6.42 20.78 -12.03
C ARG A 64 -7.65 20.64 -12.92
N ASN A 65 -7.76 21.47 -13.96
CA ASN A 65 -8.91 21.43 -14.85
C ASN A 65 -9.03 20.09 -15.58
N TRP A 66 -7.89 19.54 -16.02
CA TRP A 66 -7.82 18.22 -16.65
C TRP A 66 -8.25 17.10 -15.69
N LEU A 67 -7.81 17.11 -14.42
CA LEU A 67 -8.22 16.12 -13.42
C LEU A 67 -9.73 16.10 -13.19
N ILE A 68 -10.35 17.27 -13.13
CA ILE A 68 -11.80 17.41 -12.95
C ILE A 68 -12.53 16.89 -14.20
N ALA A 69 -12.08 17.29 -15.39
CA ALA A 69 -12.75 16.94 -16.65
C ALA A 69 -12.70 15.44 -16.98
N GLU A 70 -11.55 14.78 -16.75
CA GLU A 70 -11.35 13.38 -17.18
C GLU A 70 -11.69 12.35 -16.11
N PHE A 71 -11.61 12.70 -14.82
CA PHE A 71 -11.73 11.74 -13.73
C PHE A 71 -12.66 12.16 -12.59
N ASP A 72 -13.18 13.39 -12.61
CA ASP A 72 -13.88 14.02 -11.48
C ASP A 72 -13.03 14.00 -10.18
N TRP A 73 -11.70 14.15 -10.35
CA TRP A 73 -10.76 14.10 -9.24
C TRP A 73 -10.38 15.49 -8.75
N ASN A 74 -10.24 15.61 -7.43
CA ASN A 74 -9.54 16.74 -6.84
C ASN A 74 -8.02 16.52 -6.82
N GLU A 75 -7.26 17.60 -6.61
CA GLU A 75 -5.80 17.53 -6.53
C GLU A 75 -5.29 16.63 -5.40
N ARG A 76 -6.03 16.48 -4.30
CA ARG A 76 -5.61 15.61 -3.18
C ARG A 76 -5.60 14.15 -3.59
N THR A 77 -6.58 13.70 -4.36
CA THR A 77 -6.61 12.34 -4.92
C THR A 77 -5.39 12.10 -5.80
N ALA A 78 -5.13 12.99 -6.76
CA ALA A 78 -3.94 12.90 -7.61
C ALA A 78 -2.64 12.92 -6.80
N GLN A 79 -2.55 13.78 -5.79
CA GLN A 79 -1.36 13.89 -4.95
C GLN A 79 -1.07 12.62 -4.14
N ASN A 80 -2.09 11.87 -3.73
CA ASN A 80 -1.89 10.57 -3.07
C ASN A 80 -1.17 9.57 -3.99
N PHE A 81 -1.62 9.42 -5.24
CA PHE A 81 -0.95 8.57 -6.23
C PHE A 81 0.48 9.06 -6.52
N MET A 82 0.64 10.37 -6.77
CA MET A 82 1.95 10.96 -7.07
C MET A 82 2.94 10.79 -5.90
N ASN A 83 2.46 10.86 -4.65
CA ASN A 83 3.30 10.64 -3.48
C ASN A 83 3.79 9.19 -3.41
N VAL A 84 2.96 8.21 -3.76
CA VAL A 84 3.40 6.81 -3.86
C VAL A 84 4.52 6.68 -4.89
N ALA A 85 4.35 7.27 -6.07
CA ALA A 85 5.37 7.23 -7.12
C ALA A 85 6.68 7.94 -6.76
N ARG A 86 6.64 8.96 -5.89
CA ARG A 86 7.85 9.67 -5.43
C ARG A 86 8.61 8.92 -4.34
N GLN A 87 7.87 8.26 -3.43
CA GLN A 87 8.45 7.70 -2.21
C GLN A 87 8.84 6.22 -2.32
N PHE A 88 8.37 5.54 -3.36
CA PHE A 88 8.66 4.13 -3.60
C PHE A 88 9.33 3.92 -4.96
N LYS A 89 9.99 2.77 -5.13
CA LYS A 89 10.46 2.27 -6.43
C LYS A 89 9.50 1.19 -6.94
N SER A 90 9.40 1.00 -8.25
CA SER A 90 8.51 -0.02 -8.84
C SER A 90 8.79 -1.43 -8.29
N GLU A 91 10.06 -1.81 -8.17
CA GLU A 91 10.46 -3.11 -7.58
C GLU A 91 9.96 -3.26 -6.14
N THR A 92 10.06 -2.18 -5.35
CA THR A 92 9.57 -2.17 -3.97
C THR A 92 8.06 -2.40 -3.93
N VAL A 93 7.29 -1.73 -4.79
CA VAL A 93 5.82 -1.88 -4.83
C VAL A 93 5.40 -3.27 -5.30
N ALA A 94 6.08 -3.84 -6.30
CA ALA A 94 5.79 -5.17 -6.84
C ALA A 94 5.96 -6.30 -5.80
N HIS A 95 6.90 -6.14 -4.87
CA HIS A 95 7.21 -7.15 -3.85
C HIS A 95 6.50 -6.92 -2.51
N LEU A 96 5.79 -5.80 -2.34
CA LEU A 96 5.14 -5.46 -1.08
C LEU A 96 3.66 -5.89 -1.10
N PRO A 97 3.22 -6.81 -0.22
CA PRO A 97 1.81 -7.14 -0.06
C PRO A 97 1.07 -6.06 0.75
N LEU A 98 1.16 -4.81 0.31
CA LEU A 98 0.53 -3.67 0.98
C LEU A 98 -0.79 -3.32 0.32
N ALA A 99 -1.83 -3.17 1.15
CA ALA A 99 -3.08 -2.57 0.71
C ALA A 99 -2.86 -1.11 0.29
N ALA A 100 -3.64 -0.64 -0.68
CA ALA A 100 -3.63 0.75 -1.18
C ALA A 100 -3.60 1.81 -0.06
N THR A 101 -4.38 1.60 0.99
CA THR A 101 -4.44 2.53 2.14
C THR A 101 -3.10 2.62 2.88
N ALA A 102 -2.37 1.52 3.03
CA ALA A 102 -1.06 1.52 3.66
C ALA A 102 -0.04 2.29 2.80
N LEU A 103 -0.08 2.12 1.47
CA LEU A 103 0.77 2.88 0.55
C LEU A 103 0.54 4.38 0.65
N TYR A 104 -0.71 4.83 0.70
CA TYR A 104 -1.02 6.26 0.88
C TYR A 104 -0.54 6.81 2.22
N ILE A 105 -0.67 6.05 3.30
CA ILE A 105 -0.18 6.48 4.62
C ILE A 105 1.35 6.59 4.62
N LEU A 106 2.04 5.58 4.10
CA LEU A 106 3.51 5.54 4.10
C LEU A 106 4.14 6.57 3.15
N SER A 107 3.42 6.93 2.08
CA SER A 107 3.84 7.98 1.14
C SER A 107 3.42 9.39 1.54
N ALA A 108 2.56 9.55 2.55
CA ALA A 108 2.10 10.86 2.98
C ALA A 108 3.30 11.74 3.42
N PRO A 109 3.31 13.05 3.12
CA PRO A 109 4.39 13.96 3.52
C PRO A 109 4.61 14.02 5.04
N SER A 110 3.56 13.73 5.82
CA SER A 110 3.60 13.67 7.28
C SER A 110 4.28 12.41 7.82
N THR A 111 4.62 11.43 6.98
CA THR A 111 5.23 10.18 7.40
C THR A 111 6.75 10.25 7.26
N PRO A 112 7.51 10.21 8.39
CA PRO A 112 8.96 10.27 8.37
C PRO A 112 9.59 9.14 7.54
N ALA A 113 10.77 9.41 6.98
CA ALA A 113 11.49 8.43 6.16
C ALA A 113 11.80 7.13 6.92
N GLU A 114 12.24 7.25 8.18
CA GLU A 114 12.53 6.12 9.06
C GLU A 114 11.33 5.18 9.20
N ILE A 115 10.12 5.73 9.39
CA ILE A 115 8.88 4.94 9.53
C ILE A 115 8.55 4.22 8.23
N ARG A 116 8.80 4.85 7.08
CA ARG A 116 8.58 4.23 5.76
C ARG A 116 9.61 3.13 5.49
N GLU A 117 10.87 3.34 5.83
CA GLU A 117 11.93 2.36 5.65
C GLU A 117 11.73 1.13 6.56
N GLU A 118 11.39 1.35 7.83
CA GLU A 118 11.03 0.29 8.77
C GLU A 118 9.81 -0.51 8.26
N ALA A 119 8.80 0.19 7.74
CA ALA A 119 7.64 -0.41 7.10
C ALA A 119 8.05 -1.30 5.91
N ILE A 120 8.85 -0.79 4.98
CA ILE A 120 9.32 -1.56 3.82
C ILE A 120 10.10 -2.80 4.26
N ALA A 121 11.01 -2.66 5.23
CA ALA A 121 11.82 -3.76 5.73
C ALA A 121 10.96 -4.87 6.36
N ARG A 122 9.94 -4.48 7.16
CA ARG A 122 8.99 -5.43 7.76
C ARG A 122 8.17 -6.18 6.71
N ALA A 123 7.64 -5.47 5.73
CA ALA A 123 6.82 -6.09 4.71
C ALA A 123 7.62 -7.00 3.75
N GLN A 124 8.90 -6.69 3.49
CA GLN A 124 9.82 -7.60 2.81
C GLN A 124 10.14 -8.86 3.66
N GLY A 125 10.19 -8.71 4.98
CA GLY A 125 10.35 -9.81 5.93
C GLY A 125 9.09 -10.67 6.15
N GLY A 126 7.97 -10.37 5.47
CA GLY A 126 6.71 -11.10 5.61
C GLY A 126 5.85 -10.66 6.81
N GLU A 127 6.20 -9.57 7.49
CA GLU A 127 5.37 -9.00 8.55
C GLU A 127 4.30 -8.05 7.97
N PRO A 128 3.00 -8.30 8.20
CA PRO A 128 1.95 -7.39 7.75
C PRO A 128 2.01 -6.07 8.53
N ILE A 129 2.16 -4.95 7.81
CA ILE A 129 2.15 -3.62 8.39
C ILE A 129 0.70 -3.23 8.75
N THR A 130 0.30 -3.59 9.97
CA THR A 130 -0.99 -3.17 10.52
C THR A 130 -0.80 -1.97 11.44
N LYS A 131 -1.75 -1.01 11.39
CA LYS A 131 -1.74 0.17 12.25
C LYS A 131 -1.72 -0.26 13.72
N LYS A 132 -0.63 0.01 14.44
CA LYS A 132 -0.65 0.00 15.91
C LYS A 132 -1.60 1.10 16.40
N LYS A 133 -2.61 0.69 17.16
CA LYS A 133 -3.52 1.59 17.91
C LYS A 133 -2.66 2.48 18.81
N ARG A 134 -2.62 3.78 18.55
CA ARG A 134 -2.01 4.77 19.45
C ARG A 134 -2.84 4.78 20.73
N ARG A 135 -2.35 4.18 21.83
CA ARG A 135 -2.95 4.37 23.15
C ARG A 135 -2.61 5.79 23.61
N LEU A 136 -3.64 6.54 24.00
CA LEU A 136 -3.55 7.80 24.72
C LEU A 136 -2.90 7.57 26.09
#